data_AF-A0A8T4Q2Z5-F1
#
_entry.id   AF-A0A8T4Q2Z5-F1
#
_cell.length_a   1.000
_cell.length_b   1.000
_cell.length_c   1.000
_cell.angle_alpha   90.00
_cell.angle_beta   90.00
_cell.angle_gamma   90.00
#
_symmetry.space_group_name_H-M   'P 1'
#
loop_
_entity.id
_entity.type
_entity.pdbx_description
1 polymer ?
#
loop_
_entity_poly.entity_id
_entity_poly.type
_entity_poly.pdbx_seq_one_letter_code
_entity_poly.pdbx_strand_id
1 'polypeptide(L)'
;MWYNDLGFMENPFDDNANKKLVGYENILDEVIYNIKAGNIIFIEGKNGFGKTAILKRAIEEFRGFRKVAYVDCSKVKDINVEDVLMGKYNFIERLFKKTPRDMIVLVDDVNELDKKNTERLKFYYDQNYIKSVIFTGDNYNKLNFSESLKDRIKNVITLPELKDFEAVDMLNSRLDGKKLIQDDIAKEIFERTNNNPREFLRICEELCKSIAETKEETVTMEHVNKILPTKKSESSAKKNIEKAKKPEKAAKKKDEKSEELRIVYEQEDAAERYY
;
A
#
# COMPACT_ATOMS: atom_id res chain seq x y z
N MET A 1 8.01 -19.75 -14.22
CA MET A 1 7.75 -18.54 -13.42
C MET A 1 9.08 -17.82 -13.29
N TRP A 2 9.17 -16.54 -13.67
CA TRP A 2 10.44 -15.81 -13.83
C TRP A 2 11.39 -15.92 -12.62
N TYR A 3 10.85 -15.94 -11.39
CA TYR A 3 11.66 -15.98 -10.18
C TYR A 3 12.37 -17.33 -9.97
N ASN A 4 11.81 -18.44 -10.47
CA ASN A 4 12.49 -19.74 -10.46
C ASN A 4 13.73 -19.74 -11.36
N ASP A 5 13.64 -19.03 -12.50
CA ASP A 5 14.75 -18.92 -13.46
C ASP A 5 15.92 -18.11 -12.87
N LEU A 6 15.63 -17.23 -11.90
CA LEU A 6 16.62 -16.50 -11.10
C LEU A 6 16.99 -17.21 -9.79
N GLY A 7 16.49 -18.43 -9.58
CA GLY A 7 16.82 -19.30 -8.45
C GLY A 7 16.15 -18.91 -7.13
N PHE A 8 14.98 -18.29 -7.15
CA PHE A 8 14.16 -18.08 -5.96
C PHE A 8 13.09 -19.16 -5.82
N MET A 9 12.74 -19.52 -4.58
CA MET A 9 11.66 -20.49 -4.30
C MET A 9 10.26 -19.86 -4.36
N GLU A 10 10.18 -18.56 -4.08
CA GLU A 10 8.97 -17.74 -4.09
C GLU A 10 9.27 -16.39 -4.76
N ASN A 11 8.24 -15.63 -5.12
CA ASN A 11 8.45 -14.29 -5.65
C ASN A 11 9.04 -13.37 -4.55
N PRO A 12 10.27 -12.85 -4.69
CA PRO A 12 10.89 -12.00 -3.68
C PRO A 12 10.11 -10.70 -3.44
N PHE A 13 9.32 -10.24 -4.42
CA PHE A 13 8.54 -9.01 -4.38
C PHE A 13 7.07 -9.21 -3.98
N ASP A 14 6.66 -10.40 -3.56
CA ASP A 14 5.30 -10.61 -3.03
C ASP A 14 5.07 -9.81 -1.73
N ASP A 15 3.96 -9.08 -1.67
CA ASP A 15 3.51 -8.29 -0.52
C ASP A 15 2.94 -9.15 0.63
N ASN A 16 2.71 -10.44 0.38
CA ASN A 16 2.23 -11.39 1.38
C ASN A 16 3.35 -12.14 2.10
N ALA A 17 4.57 -12.11 1.55
CA ALA A 17 5.71 -12.71 2.21
C ALA A 17 6.09 -11.90 3.46
N ASN A 18 6.45 -12.60 4.53
CA ASN A 18 6.86 -12.00 5.81
C ASN A 18 8.27 -11.37 5.66
N LYS A 19 8.38 -10.28 4.91
CA LYS A 19 9.66 -9.63 4.56
C LYS A 19 9.97 -8.49 5.52
N LYS A 20 11.23 -8.37 5.94
CA LYS A 20 11.73 -7.37 6.89
C LYS A 20 11.23 -5.96 6.52
N LEU A 21 10.72 -5.24 7.50
CA LEU A 21 10.40 -3.82 7.36
C LEU A 21 11.69 -3.03 7.57
N VAL A 22 12.07 -2.18 6.61
CA VAL A 22 13.33 -1.43 6.63
C VAL A 22 13.03 0.07 6.73
N GLY A 23 13.75 0.77 7.62
CA GLY A 23 13.63 2.23 7.81
C GLY A 23 12.44 2.66 8.66
N TYR A 24 11.67 1.71 9.19
CA TYR A 24 10.47 1.96 9.99
C TYR A 24 10.49 1.20 11.33
N GLU A 25 11.64 0.70 11.77
CA GLU A 25 11.79 -0.10 12.99
C GLU A 25 11.34 0.69 14.23
N ASN A 26 11.83 1.93 14.39
CA ASN A 26 11.44 2.79 15.51
C ASN A 26 9.94 3.14 15.50
N ILE A 27 9.36 3.30 14.30
CA ILE A 27 7.93 3.59 14.13
C ILE A 27 7.10 2.38 14.51
N LEU A 28 7.53 1.19 14.10
CA LEU A 28 6.87 -0.05 14.51
C LEU A 28 6.91 -0.18 16.03
N ASP A 29 8.07 0.03 16.67
CA ASP A 29 8.19 -0.01 18.13
C ASP A 29 7.24 0.99 18.82
N GLU A 30 7.12 2.20 18.29
CA GLU A 30 6.18 3.21 18.78
C GLU A 30 4.72 2.79 18.61
N VAL A 31 4.36 2.18 17.47
CA VAL A 31 3.02 1.63 17.22
C VAL A 31 2.72 0.49 18.20
N ILE A 32 3.64 -0.45 18.39
CA ILE A 32 3.49 -1.57 19.34
C ILE A 32 3.34 -1.05 20.77
N TYR A 33 4.13 -0.05 21.16
CA TYR A 33 4.02 0.60 22.47
C TYR A 33 2.62 1.21 22.68
N ASN A 34 2.11 1.96 21.70
CA ASN A 34 0.80 2.58 21.78
C ASN A 34 -0.34 1.56 21.82
N ILE A 35 -0.21 0.43 21.12
CA ILE A 35 -1.15 -0.69 21.20
C ILE A 35 -1.15 -1.29 22.60
N LYS A 36 0.04 -1.56 23.16
CA LYS A 36 0.19 -2.11 24.52
C LYS A 36 -0.41 -1.18 25.58
N ALA A 37 -0.21 0.13 25.42
CA ALA A 37 -0.74 1.18 26.29
C ALA A 37 -2.26 1.43 26.13
N GLY A 38 -2.90 0.86 25.09
CA GLY A 38 -4.32 1.04 24.87
C GLY A 38 -4.69 2.41 24.33
N ASN A 39 -3.83 3.03 23.51
CA ASN A 39 -4.09 4.34 22.94
C ASN A 39 -4.83 4.23 21.61
N ILE A 40 -5.51 5.30 21.21
CA ILE A 40 -5.87 5.54 19.81
C ILE A 40 -4.73 6.35 19.17
N ILE A 41 -4.22 5.88 18.03
CA ILE A 41 -3.21 6.60 17.24
C ILE A 41 -3.59 6.66 15.76
N PHE A 42 -2.97 7.60 15.06
CA PHE A 42 -3.04 7.72 13.61
C PHE A 42 -1.65 7.59 12.99
N ILE A 43 -1.53 6.79 11.93
CA ILE A 43 -0.31 6.67 11.12
C ILE A 43 -0.54 7.43 9.81
N GLU A 44 0.16 8.54 9.65
CA GLU A 44 0.09 9.39 8.47
C GLU A 44 1.20 9.05 7.49
N GLY A 45 0.88 8.89 6.21
CA GLY A 45 1.90 8.70 5.18
C GLY A 45 1.29 8.68 3.80
N LYS A 46 2.07 8.97 2.76
CA LYS A 46 1.59 8.94 1.37
C LYS A 46 1.21 7.50 0.94
N ASN A 47 0.47 7.36 -0.15
CA ASN A 47 0.22 6.05 -0.74
C ASN A 47 1.55 5.37 -1.13
N GLY A 48 1.72 4.09 -0.78
CA GLY A 48 2.94 3.32 -1.05
C GLY A 48 4.07 3.43 -0.01
N PHE A 49 3.88 4.19 1.08
CA PHE A 49 4.93 4.43 2.10
C PHE A 49 4.93 3.42 3.26
N GLY A 50 4.30 2.25 3.10
CA GLY A 50 4.40 1.18 4.10
C GLY A 50 3.40 1.22 5.27
N LYS A 51 2.36 2.07 5.23
CA LYS A 51 1.27 2.09 6.24
C LYS A 51 0.70 0.68 6.50
N THR A 52 0.25 0.01 5.44
CA THR A 52 -0.26 -1.37 5.49
C THR A 52 0.80 -2.37 5.96
N ALA A 53 2.07 -2.18 5.61
CA ALA A 53 3.14 -3.07 6.03
C ALA A 53 3.37 -2.97 7.55
N ILE A 54 3.35 -1.77 8.12
CA ILE A 54 3.41 -1.53 9.57
C ILE A 54 2.22 -2.20 10.27
N LEU A 55 1.00 -2.06 9.74
CA LEU A 55 -0.17 -2.74 10.30
C LEU A 55 -0.03 -4.26 10.24
N LYS A 56 0.40 -4.84 9.12
CA LYS A 56 0.63 -6.30 9.00
C LYS A 56 1.66 -6.79 10.03
N ARG A 57 2.72 -6.03 10.28
CA ARG A 57 3.70 -6.32 11.35
C ARG A 57 3.10 -6.25 12.74
N ALA A 58 2.28 -5.24 13.02
CA ALA A 58 1.54 -5.17 14.27
C ALA A 58 0.58 -6.38 14.42
N ILE A 59 -0.11 -6.81 13.36
CA ILE A 59 -0.93 -8.03 13.41
C ILE A 59 -0.07 -9.22 13.83
N GLU A 60 1.09 -9.44 13.21
CA GLU A 60 2.01 -10.54 13.54
C GLU A 60 2.42 -10.56 15.02
N GLU A 61 2.80 -9.41 15.58
CA GLU A 61 3.15 -9.26 17.00
C GLU A 61 2.00 -9.68 17.95
N PHE A 62 0.75 -9.44 17.56
CA PHE A 62 -0.43 -9.70 18.40
C PHE A 62 -1.28 -10.91 17.97
N ARG A 63 -0.86 -11.69 16.96
CA ARG A 63 -1.61 -12.85 16.40
C ARG A 63 -1.99 -13.90 17.44
N GLY A 64 -1.18 -14.08 18.49
CA GLY A 64 -1.39 -15.09 19.52
C GLY A 64 -2.67 -14.92 20.37
N PHE A 65 -3.29 -13.73 20.38
CA PHE A 65 -4.36 -13.40 21.33
C PHE A 65 -5.78 -13.48 20.75
N ARG A 66 -5.97 -13.70 19.44
CA ARG A 66 -7.28 -13.60 18.74
C ARG A 66 -8.04 -12.27 18.94
N LYS A 67 -7.37 -11.24 19.46
CA LYS A 67 -7.96 -9.93 19.80
C LYS A 67 -7.72 -8.84 18.74
N VAL A 68 -7.08 -9.16 17.61
CA VAL A 68 -6.78 -8.17 16.57
C VAL A 68 -7.83 -8.23 15.47
N ALA A 69 -8.54 -7.13 15.21
CA ALA A 69 -9.36 -6.94 14.03
C ALA A 69 -8.63 -6.01 13.04
N TYR A 70 -8.66 -6.35 11.76
CA TYR A 70 -8.07 -5.56 10.69
C TYR A 70 -9.16 -5.24 9.68
N VAL A 71 -9.28 -3.97 9.31
CA VAL A 71 -10.24 -3.49 8.31
C VAL A 71 -9.50 -2.65 7.30
N ASP A 72 -9.70 -2.96 6.02
CA ASP A 72 -9.15 -2.22 4.89
C ASP A 72 -10.27 -1.38 4.28
N CYS A 73 -10.30 -0.08 4.60
CA CYS A 73 -11.37 0.81 4.16
C CYS A 73 -11.35 1.05 2.64
N SER A 74 -10.22 0.79 1.97
CA SER A 74 -10.16 0.87 0.49
C SER A 74 -11.05 -0.17 -0.19
N LYS A 75 -11.42 -1.24 0.53
CA LYS A 75 -12.26 -2.34 0.03
C LYS A 75 -13.69 -2.32 0.59
N VAL A 76 -13.92 -1.62 1.69
CA VAL A 76 -15.20 -1.64 2.42
C VAL A 76 -15.61 -0.22 2.79
N LYS A 77 -16.71 0.26 2.19
CA LYS A 77 -17.24 1.61 2.43
C LYS A 77 -18.08 1.73 3.70
N ASP A 78 -18.83 0.68 4.05
CA ASP A 78 -19.62 0.66 5.29
C ASP A 78 -19.05 -0.39 6.24
N ILE A 79 -18.44 0.06 7.32
CA ILE A 79 -17.89 -0.81 8.35
C ILE A 79 -18.97 -0.99 9.42
N ASN A 80 -19.55 -2.18 9.45
CA ASN A 80 -20.32 -2.59 10.62
C ASN A 80 -19.34 -2.93 11.75
N VAL A 81 -19.05 -1.95 12.63
CA VAL A 81 -18.08 -2.08 13.72
C VAL A 81 -18.46 -3.25 14.63
N GLU A 82 -19.75 -3.47 14.85
CA GLU A 82 -20.27 -4.63 15.57
C GLU A 82 -19.79 -5.95 14.94
N ASP A 83 -19.88 -6.08 13.61
CA ASP A 83 -19.44 -7.28 12.90
C ASP A 83 -17.92 -7.44 12.93
N VAL A 84 -17.17 -6.33 12.89
CA VAL A 84 -15.70 -6.37 13.03
C VAL A 84 -15.30 -6.89 14.41
N LEU A 85 -16.04 -6.51 15.46
CA LEU A 85 -15.79 -6.97 16.83
C LEU A 85 -16.30 -8.40 17.06
N MET A 86 -17.45 -8.78 16.48
CA MET A 86 -18.09 -10.08 16.70
C MET A 86 -17.66 -11.17 15.71
N GLY A 87 -17.13 -10.80 14.55
CA GLY A 87 -16.81 -11.72 13.44
C GLY A 87 -15.71 -12.73 13.76
N LYS A 88 -14.88 -12.46 14.78
CA LYS A 88 -13.83 -13.39 15.24
C LYS A 88 -14.28 -14.39 16.32
N TYR A 89 -15.54 -14.32 16.76
CA TYR A 89 -16.05 -15.16 17.82
C TYR A 89 -16.93 -16.29 17.29
N ASN A 90 -16.52 -17.52 17.61
CA ASN A 90 -17.24 -18.75 17.26
C ASN A 90 -18.67 -18.75 17.86
N PHE A 91 -19.59 -19.47 17.21
CA PHE A 91 -21.00 -19.62 17.59
C PHE A 91 -21.25 -19.87 19.09
N ILE A 92 -20.33 -20.56 19.78
CA ILE A 92 -20.44 -20.89 21.20
C ILE A 92 -20.38 -19.64 22.09
N GLU A 93 -19.57 -18.64 21.76
CA GLU A 93 -19.44 -17.43 22.58
C GLU A 93 -20.61 -16.45 22.38
N ARG A 94 -21.24 -16.47 21.20
CA ARG A 94 -22.53 -15.79 20.94
C ARG A 94 -23.63 -16.32 21.88
N LEU A 95 -23.59 -17.61 22.22
CA LEU A 95 -24.53 -18.24 23.14
C LEU A 95 -24.37 -17.73 24.59
N PHE A 96 -23.16 -17.31 24.98
CA PHE A 96 -22.86 -16.78 26.31
C PHE A 96 -22.99 -15.24 26.44
N LYS A 97 -23.38 -14.53 25.37
CA LYS A 97 -23.61 -13.05 25.32
C LYS A 97 -22.49 -12.17 25.91
N LYS A 98 -21.27 -12.69 26.10
CA LYS A 98 -20.15 -11.88 26.60
C LYS A 98 -19.49 -11.20 25.41
N THR A 99 -19.68 -9.88 25.30
CA THR A 99 -19.00 -9.08 24.29
C THR A 99 -17.49 -9.17 24.50
N PRO A 100 -16.68 -9.35 23.43
CA PRO A 100 -15.24 -9.27 23.50
C PRO A 100 -14.74 -8.03 24.24
N ARG A 101 -13.68 -8.19 25.03
CA ARG A 101 -12.97 -7.08 25.65
C ARG A 101 -11.50 -7.09 25.26
N ASP A 102 -10.93 -5.89 25.31
CA ASP A 102 -9.55 -5.58 24.96
C ASP A 102 -9.18 -5.83 23.49
N MET A 103 -10.10 -5.57 22.56
CA MET A 103 -9.82 -5.72 21.12
C MET A 103 -8.80 -4.67 20.64
N ILE A 104 -7.94 -5.04 19.71
CA ILE A 104 -7.06 -4.15 18.97
C ILE A 104 -7.66 -4.01 17.58
N VAL A 105 -8.04 -2.80 17.17
CA VAL A 105 -8.64 -2.55 15.87
C VAL A 105 -7.68 -1.76 14.99
N LEU A 106 -7.25 -2.36 13.89
CA LEU A 106 -6.40 -1.75 12.88
C LEU A 106 -7.27 -1.36 11.69
N VAL A 107 -7.31 -0.08 11.37
CA VAL A 107 -8.18 0.48 10.33
C VAL A 107 -7.29 1.15 9.29
N ASP A 108 -7.08 0.46 8.16
CA ASP A 108 -6.23 0.91 7.07
C ASP A 108 -7.01 1.82 6.10
N ASP A 109 -6.32 2.81 5.55
CA ASP A 109 -6.80 3.73 4.50
C ASP A 109 -8.12 4.45 4.80
N VAL A 110 -8.20 5.13 5.95
CA VAL A 110 -9.46 5.72 6.45
C VAL A 110 -9.93 6.97 5.69
N ASN A 111 -9.29 7.30 4.57
CA ASN A 111 -9.56 8.50 3.79
C ASN A 111 -11.04 8.59 3.35
N GLU A 112 -11.68 7.45 3.08
CA GLU A 112 -13.09 7.36 2.68
C GLU A 112 -14.03 6.95 3.82
N LEU A 113 -13.51 6.77 5.04
CA LEU A 113 -14.32 6.28 6.15
C LEU A 113 -15.25 7.38 6.68
N ASP A 114 -16.54 7.05 6.82
CA ASP A 114 -17.52 8.01 7.27
C ASP A 114 -17.35 8.39 8.76
N LYS A 115 -17.87 9.57 9.10
CA LYS A 115 -17.85 10.08 10.48
C LYS A 115 -18.62 9.16 11.44
N LYS A 116 -19.67 8.48 10.95
CA LYS A 116 -20.51 7.61 11.78
C LYS A 116 -19.74 6.38 12.26
N ASN A 117 -18.97 5.74 11.39
CA ASN A 117 -18.20 4.54 11.72
C ASN A 117 -17.01 4.87 12.62
N THR A 118 -16.37 6.02 12.42
CA THR A 118 -15.32 6.50 13.33
C THR A 118 -15.85 6.84 14.73
N GLU A 119 -17.04 7.44 14.84
CA GLU A 119 -17.71 7.64 16.14
C GLU A 119 -18.14 6.33 16.81
N ARG A 120 -18.54 5.32 16.04
CA ARG A 120 -18.84 3.99 16.58
C ARG A 120 -17.58 3.34 17.16
N LEU A 121 -16.45 3.39 16.44
CA LEU A 121 -15.17 2.89 16.97
C LEU A 121 -14.79 3.60 18.28
N LYS A 122 -14.95 4.93 18.33
CA LYS A 122 -14.75 5.72 19.55
C LYS A 122 -15.65 5.25 20.69
N PHE A 123 -16.94 5.05 20.42
CA PHE A 123 -17.89 4.58 21.42
C PHE A 123 -17.46 3.23 22.01
N TYR A 124 -17.10 2.25 21.19
CA TYR A 124 -16.64 0.94 21.67
C TYR A 124 -15.31 1.00 22.44
N TYR A 125 -14.44 1.94 22.08
CA TYR A 125 -13.22 2.24 22.84
C TYR A 125 -13.56 2.85 24.21
N ASP A 126 -14.42 3.87 24.28
CA ASP A 126 -14.84 4.52 25.53
C ASP A 126 -15.55 3.53 26.49
N GLN A 127 -16.20 2.48 25.96
CA GLN A 127 -16.84 1.42 26.74
C GLN A 127 -15.89 0.27 27.14
N ASN A 128 -14.59 0.34 26.83
CA ASN A 128 -13.58 -0.69 27.08
C ASN A 128 -13.81 -2.03 26.36
N TYR A 129 -14.56 -2.04 25.25
CA TYR A 129 -14.63 -3.20 24.36
C TYR A 129 -13.39 -3.26 23.45
N ILE A 130 -12.95 -2.09 22.99
CA ILE A 130 -11.71 -1.92 22.23
C ILE A 130 -10.64 -1.37 23.19
N LYS A 131 -9.52 -2.08 23.29
CA LYS A 131 -8.33 -1.62 24.00
C LYS A 131 -7.59 -0.55 23.23
N SER A 132 -7.42 -0.70 21.92
CA SER A 132 -6.62 0.21 21.09
C SER A 132 -7.14 0.29 19.66
N VAL A 133 -7.02 1.46 19.04
CA VAL A 133 -7.37 1.69 17.64
C VAL A 133 -6.19 2.35 16.93
N ILE A 134 -5.86 1.83 15.75
CA ILE A 134 -4.77 2.34 14.91
C ILE A 134 -5.40 2.67 13.57
N PHE A 135 -5.51 3.97 13.30
CA PHE A 135 -5.94 4.46 12.00
C PHE A 135 -4.73 4.67 11.10
N THR A 136 -4.89 4.49 9.80
CA THR A 136 -3.90 4.94 8.82
C THR A 136 -4.59 5.78 7.74
N GLY A 137 -3.87 6.75 7.19
CA GLY A 137 -4.38 7.55 6.08
C GLY A 137 -3.33 8.52 5.55
N ASP A 138 -3.73 9.39 4.62
CA ASP A 138 -2.79 10.26 3.92
C ASP A 138 -2.52 11.58 4.64
N ASN A 139 -3.55 12.17 5.23
CA ASN A 139 -3.41 13.42 5.98
C ASN A 139 -4.45 13.52 7.10
N TYR A 140 -3.99 13.44 8.35
CA TYR A 140 -4.80 13.49 9.55
C TYR A 140 -5.73 14.72 9.59
N ASN A 141 -5.20 15.88 9.24
CA ASN A 141 -5.92 17.15 9.33
C ASN A 141 -7.02 17.31 8.26
N LYS A 142 -6.97 16.52 7.19
CA LYS A 142 -7.99 16.53 6.12
C LYS A 142 -9.14 15.57 6.36
N LEU A 143 -9.02 14.67 7.34
CA LEU A 143 -10.04 13.67 7.63
C LEU A 143 -11.24 14.28 8.36
N ASN A 144 -12.42 13.75 8.07
CA ASN A 144 -13.67 14.17 8.69
C ASN A 144 -13.92 13.51 10.06
N PHE A 145 -12.89 13.44 10.91
CA PHE A 145 -13.03 13.00 12.30
C PHE A 145 -13.77 14.05 13.12
N SER A 146 -14.61 13.63 14.07
CA SER A 146 -15.16 14.57 15.04
C SER A 146 -14.06 15.10 15.97
N GLU A 147 -14.26 16.29 16.52
CA GLU A 147 -13.35 16.84 17.54
C GLU A 147 -13.22 15.89 18.74
N SER A 148 -14.31 15.24 19.14
CA SER A 148 -14.28 14.29 20.25
C SER A 148 -13.43 13.04 19.98
N LEU A 149 -13.33 12.61 18.72
CA LEU A 149 -12.41 11.55 18.32
C LEU A 149 -10.98 12.06 18.24
N LYS A 150 -10.76 13.27 17.69
CA LYS A 150 -9.43 13.89 17.67
C LYS A 150 -8.84 14.01 19.07
N ASP A 151 -9.65 14.42 20.07
CA ASP A 151 -9.26 14.48 21.48
C ASP A 151 -8.84 13.12 22.08
N ARG A 152 -9.31 12.00 21.49
CA ARG A 152 -8.93 10.65 21.89
C ARG A 152 -7.68 10.14 21.17
N ILE A 153 -7.37 10.68 20.00
CA ILE A 153 -6.17 10.31 19.23
C ILE A 153 -4.97 10.94 19.93
N LYS A 154 -4.22 10.12 20.66
CA LYS A 154 -3.10 10.60 21.49
C LYS A 154 -1.89 11.02 20.66
N ASN A 155 -1.72 10.41 19.48
CA ASN A 155 -0.54 10.62 18.67
C ASN A 155 -0.85 10.47 17.18
N VAL A 156 -0.14 11.25 16.38
CA VAL A 156 -0.12 11.19 14.92
C VAL A 156 1.32 10.90 14.51
N ILE A 157 1.58 9.68 14.05
CA ILE A 157 2.91 9.21 13.66
C ILE A 157 3.04 9.39 12.15
N THR A 158 3.87 10.32 11.71
CA THR A 158 4.14 10.56 10.28
C THR A 158 5.27 9.66 9.79
N LEU A 159 5.01 8.90 8.71
CA LEU A 159 6.01 8.05 8.08
C LEU A 159 7.04 8.90 7.32
N PRO A 160 8.34 8.74 7.60
CA PRO A 160 9.38 9.42 6.86
C PRO A 160 9.50 8.84 5.44
N GLU A 161 10.05 9.65 4.54
CA GLU A 161 10.59 9.16 3.28
C GLU A 161 11.81 8.27 3.57
N LEU A 162 11.86 7.10 2.92
CA LEU A 162 13.05 6.25 3.01
C LEU A 162 14.24 6.94 2.34
N LYS A 163 15.42 6.73 2.88
CA LYS A 163 16.69 7.14 2.29
C LYS A 163 17.15 6.10 1.27
N ASP A 164 17.99 6.53 0.35
CA ASP A 164 18.60 5.70 -0.69
C ASP A 164 19.21 4.39 -0.17
N PHE A 165 19.95 4.45 0.95
CA PHE A 165 20.57 3.25 1.52
C PHE A 165 19.54 2.29 2.14
N GLU A 166 18.41 2.81 2.62
CA GLU A 166 17.31 2.00 3.16
C GLU A 166 16.55 1.31 2.03
N ALA A 167 16.38 1.98 0.88
CA ALA A 167 15.84 1.36 -0.34
C ALA A 167 16.74 0.23 -0.84
N VAL A 168 18.06 0.43 -0.81
CA VAL A 168 19.05 -0.61 -1.13
C VAL A 168 18.99 -1.78 -0.13
N ASP A 169 18.93 -1.52 1.18
CA ASP A 169 18.79 -2.58 2.20
C ASP A 169 17.46 -3.35 2.01
N MET A 170 16.37 -2.63 1.74
CA MET A 170 15.07 -3.23 1.43
C MET A 170 15.15 -4.16 0.22
N LEU A 171 15.81 -3.74 -0.87
CA LEU A 171 15.99 -4.58 -2.06
C LEU A 171 16.89 -5.79 -1.77
N ASN A 172 18.03 -5.59 -1.10
CA ASN A 172 18.94 -6.68 -0.76
C ASN A 172 18.27 -7.72 0.16
N SER A 173 17.44 -7.27 1.10
CA SER A 173 16.64 -8.16 1.95
C SER A 173 15.58 -8.94 1.18
N ARG A 174 15.10 -8.43 0.04
CA ARG A 174 14.13 -9.11 -0.82
C ARG A 174 14.78 -10.15 -1.71
N LEU A 175 15.98 -9.86 -2.21
CA LEU A 175 16.74 -10.71 -3.13
C LEU A 175 17.66 -11.72 -2.43
N ASP A 176 17.53 -11.91 -1.11
CA ASP A 176 18.39 -12.78 -0.30
C ASP A 176 19.89 -12.53 -0.55
N GLY A 177 20.27 -11.27 -0.73
CA GLY A 177 21.65 -10.83 -0.99
C GLY A 177 22.15 -11.06 -2.43
N LYS A 178 21.35 -11.65 -3.34
CA LYS A 178 21.73 -11.80 -4.75
C LYS A 178 21.88 -10.42 -5.40
N LYS A 179 23.03 -10.18 -6.04
CA LYS A 179 23.35 -8.92 -6.73
C LYS A 179 22.80 -8.87 -8.15
N LEU A 180 21.50 -9.11 -8.31
CA LEU A 180 20.80 -8.99 -9.59
C LEU A 180 20.66 -7.53 -10.03
N ILE A 181 20.55 -6.61 -9.07
CA ILE A 181 20.48 -5.16 -9.26
C ILE A 181 21.62 -4.55 -8.44
N GLN A 182 22.51 -3.80 -9.09
CA GLN A 182 23.59 -3.11 -8.39
C GLN A 182 23.06 -1.95 -7.55
N ASP A 183 23.76 -1.62 -6.46
CA ASP A 183 23.29 -0.64 -5.47
C ASP A 183 23.11 0.77 -6.08
N ASP A 184 23.94 1.17 -7.04
CA ASP A 184 23.82 2.43 -7.78
C ASP A 184 22.58 2.46 -8.70
N ILE A 185 22.32 1.36 -9.40
CA ILE A 185 21.10 1.17 -10.21
C ILE A 185 19.86 1.22 -9.31
N ALA A 186 19.89 0.56 -8.14
CA ALA A 186 18.78 0.57 -7.19
C ALA A 186 18.48 2.00 -6.70
N LYS A 187 19.51 2.79 -6.36
CA LYS A 187 19.33 4.20 -5.97
C LYS A 187 18.71 5.04 -7.08
N GLU A 188 19.18 4.87 -8.31
CA GLU A 188 18.63 5.57 -9.48
C GLU A 188 17.13 5.21 -9.71
N ILE A 189 16.76 3.93 -9.57
CA ILE A 189 15.36 3.51 -9.67
C ILE A 189 14.53 4.15 -8.55
N PHE A 190 15.06 4.19 -7.33
CA PHE A 190 14.37 4.76 -6.18
C PHE A 190 14.11 6.27 -6.35
N GLU A 191 15.12 7.01 -6.82
CA GLU A 191 14.98 8.43 -7.12
C GLU A 191 13.94 8.66 -8.24
N ARG A 192 14.00 7.88 -9.33
CA ARG A 192 13.03 7.99 -10.44
C ARG A 192 11.60 7.64 -10.07
N THR A 193 11.41 6.87 -9.01
CA THR A 193 10.09 6.53 -8.45
C THR A 193 9.64 7.53 -7.36
N ASN A 194 10.31 8.70 -7.27
CA ASN A 194 10.06 9.75 -6.28
C ASN A 194 10.12 9.22 -4.84
N ASN A 195 11.09 8.34 -4.56
CA ASN A 195 11.30 7.72 -3.26
C ASN A 195 10.06 6.96 -2.75
N ASN A 196 9.22 6.44 -3.64
CA ASN A 196 8.04 5.65 -3.28
C ASN A 196 8.41 4.16 -3.17
N PRO A 197 8.37 3.56 -1.97
CA PRO A 197 8.81 2.17 -1.78
C PRO A 197 8.01 1.14 -2.60
N ARG A 198 6.69 1.34 -2.74
CA ARG A 198 5.83 0.43 -3.52
C ARG A 198 6.19 0.47 -5.00
N GLU A 199 6.29 1.66 -5.58
CA GLU A 199 6.66 1.79 -7.00
C GLU A 199 8.07 1.31 -7.26
N PHE A 200 9.01 1.60 -6.37
CA PHE A 200 10.38 1.10 -6.43
C PHE A 200 10.44 -0.44 -6.51
N LEU A 201 9.75 -1.14 -5.60
CA LEU A 201 9.72 -2.60 -5.60
C LEU A 201 9.01 -3.17 -6.83
N ARG A 202 7.92 -2.54 -7.28
CA ARG A 202 7.22 -2.93 -8.52
C ARG A 202 8.16 -2.86 -9.73
N ILE A 203 8.93 -1.76 -9.87
CA ILE A 203 9.89 -1.61 -10.97
C ILE A 203 11.03 -2.64 -10.85
N CYS A 204 11.54 -2.90 -9.64
CA CYS A 204 12.55 -3.94 -9.43
C CYS A 204 12.04 -5.32 -9.85
N GLU A 205 10.77 -5.64 -9.57
CA GLU A 205 10.14 -6.88 -10.01
C GLU A 205 10.07 -6.96 -11.54
N GLU A 206 9.65 -5.88 -12.21
CA GLU A 206 9.59 -5.82 -13.68
C GLU A 206 10.96 -5.97 -14.33
N LEU A 207 12.00 -5.37 -13.76
CA LEU A 207 13.37 -5.52 -14.22
C LEU A 207 13.86 -6.96 -14.06
N CYS A 208 13.55 -7.60 -12.92
CA CYS A 208 13.89 -9.00 -12.69
C CYS A 208 13.15 -9.93 -13.68
N LYS A 209 11.88 -9.67 -13.98
CA LYS A 209 11.13 -10.38 -15.05
C LYS A 209 11.84 -10.24 -16.40
N SER A 210 12.25 -9.02 -16.76
CA SER A 210 12.92 -8.74 -18.04
C SER A 210 14.24 -9.50 -18.20
N ILE A 211 15.08 -9.56 -17.16
CA ILE A 211 16.36 -10.30 -17.25
C ILE A 211 16.16 -11.82 -17.28
N ALA A 212 15.12 -12.34 -16.59
CA ALA A 212 14.78 -13.76 -16.66
C ALA A 212 14.33 -14.17 -18.08
N GLU A 213 13.53 -13.34 -18.74
CA GLU A 213 13.07 -13.58 -20.12
C GLU A 213 14.20 -13.53 -21.15
N THR A 214 15.15 -12.62 -20.97
CA THR A 214 16.30 -12.43 -21.86
C THR A 214 17.50 -13.32 -21.51
N LYS A 215 17.42 -14.04 -20.38
CA LYS A 215 18.49 -14.87 -19.80
C LYS A 215 19.76 -14.06 -19.48
N GLU A 216 19.57 -12.82 -19.06
CA GLU A 216 20.64 -11.97 -18.56
C GLU A 216 20.87 -12.18 -17.05
N GLU A 217 22.11 -12.05 -16.60
CA GLU A 217 22.47 -12.31 -15.20
C GLU A 217 22.19 -11.12 -14.27
N THR A 218 22.24 -9.90 -14.81
CA THR A 218 22.14 -8.66 -14.03
C THR A 218 21.35 -7.58 -14.76
N VAL A 219 20.66 -6.75 -13.98
CA VAL A 219 19.98 -5.56 -14.49
C VAL A 219 21.00 -4.49 -14.86
N THR A 220 20.85 -3.89 -16.04
CA THR A 220 21.65 -2.77 -16.53
C THR A 220 20.81 -1.49 -16.58
N MET A 221 21.47 -0.34 -16.75
CA MET A 221 20.78 0.94 -16.96
C MET A 221 19.95 0.98 -18.25
N GLU A 222 20.26 0.14 -19.25
CA GLU A 222 19.45 0.02 -20.47
C GLU A 222 18.07 -0.55 -20.15
N HIS A 223 17.99 -1.57 -19.30
CA HIS A 223 16.72 -2.09 -18.79
C HIS A 223 15.92 -1.03 -18.04
N VAL A 224 16.59 -0.29 -17.14
CA VAL A 224 15.94 0.79 -16.38
C VAL A 224 15.39 1.85 -17.32
N ASN A 225 16.14 2.29 -18.32
CA ASN A 225 15.70 3.31 -19.27
C ASN A 225 14.55 2.84 -20.19
N LYS A 226 14.44 1.53 -20.43
CA LYS A 226 13.33 0.94 -21.19
C LYS A 226 12.00 1.02 -20.41
N ILE A 227 12.04 0.84 -19.09
CA ILE A 227 10.84 0.83 -18.23
C ILE A 227 10.54 2.23 -17.65
N LEU A 228 11.58 2.95 -17.23
CA LEU A 228 11.54 4.29 -16.65
C LEU A 228 12.34 5.27 -17.51
N PRO A 229 11.82 5.68 -18.69
CA PRO A 229 12.49 6.62 -19.56
C PRO A 229 12.70 7.97 -18.85
N THR A 230 13.90 8.54 -19.00
CA THR A 230 14.17 9.87 -18.45
C THR A 230 13.40 10.94 -19.23
N LYS A 231 12.97 12.01 -18.55
CA LYS A 231 12.40 13.20 -19.22
C LYS A 231 13.36 13.78 -20.28
N LYS A 232 14.67 13.61 -20.10
CA LYS A 232 15.68 14.02 -21.11
C LYS A 232 15.57 13.18 -22.40
N SER A 233 15.38 11.87 -22.31
CA SER A 233 15.25 10.99 -23.50
C SER A 233 14.01 11.28 -24.34
N GLU A 234 12.91 11.73 -23.74
CA GLU A 234 11.71 12.13 -24.50
C GLU A 234 11.91 13.39 -25.33
N SER A 235 12.73 14.34 -24.85
CA SER A 235 13.02 15.58 -25.57
C SER A 235 13.89 15.34 -26.82
N SER A 236 14.81 14.38 -26.77
CA SER A 236 15.65 13.98 -27.91
C SER A 236 14.89 13.14 -28.94
N ALA A 237 13.99 12.25 -28.48
CA ALA A 237 13.16 11.44 -29.38
C ALA A 237 12.17 12.31 -30.17
N LYS A 238 11.52 13.28 -29.52
CA LYS A 238 10.62 14.23 -30.20
C LYS A 238 11.35 15.10 -31.24
N LYS A 239 12.58 15.56 -30.94
CA LYS A 239 13.41 16.32 -31.90
C LYS A 239 13.83 15.52 -33.14
N ASN A 240 13.99 14.21 -33.04
CA ASN A 240 14.33 13.37 -34.19
C ASN A 240 13.12 13.01 -35.06
N ILE A 241 11.93 12.84 -34.46
CA ILE A 241 10.68 12.61 -35.21
C ILE A 241 10.23 13.89 -35.94
N GLU A 242 10.45 15.07 -35.36
CA GLU A 242 10.09 16.35 -35.97
C GLU A 242 11.03 16.73 -37.13
N LYS A 243 12.29 16.29 -37.11
CA LYS A 243 13.22 16.45 -38.25
C LYS A 243 12.95 15.48 -39.41
N ALA A 244 12.22 14.38 -39.18
CA ALA A 244 11.84 13.42 -40.21
C ALA A 244 10.54 13.80 -40.95
N LYS A 245 9.79 14.81 -40.49
CA LYS A 245 8.59 15.33 -41.16
C LYS A 245 8.85 16.69 -41.80
N LYS A 246 9.53 16.69 -42.96
CA LYS A 246 9.37 17.79 -43.94
C LYS A 246 8.22 17.44 -44.91
N PRO A 247 7.39 18.42 -45.33
CA PRO A 247 6.05 18.16 -45.83
C PRO A 247 6.00 17.92 -47.35
N GLU A 248 5.33 16.85 -47.76
CA GLU A 248 4.75 16.72 -49.09
C GLU A 248 3.33 17.29 -49.07
N LYS A 249 3.07 18.26 -49.94
CA LYS A 249 1.81 19.01 -50.06
C LYS A 249 0.74 18.17 -50.78
N ALA A 250 -0.46 18.05 -50.22
CA ALA A 250 -1.76 18.02 -50.90
C ALA A 250 -2.85 17.85 -49.82
N ALA A 251 -3.78 18.78 -49.61
CA ALA A 251 -4.99 19.10 -50.37
C ALA A 251 -6.27 18.53 -49.72
N LYS A 252 -7.11 19.47 -49.25
CA LYS A 252 -8.59 19.51 -49.23
C LYS A 252 -9.43 18.46 -48.47
N LYS A 253 -10.47 19.06 -47.83
CA LYS A 253 -11.86 18.57 -47.62
C LYS A 253 -12.04 17.50 -46.53
N LYS A 254 -13.18 17.37 -45.85
CA LYS A 254 -14.36 18.18 -45.54
C LYS A 254 -15.17 17.27 -44.58
N ASP A 255 -15.81 17.88 -43.58
CA ASP A 255 -17.08 17.49 -42.94
C ASP A 255 -17.28 16.10 -42.30
N GLU A 256 -18.22 16.12 -41.33
CA GLU A 256 -18.98 15.01 -40.75
C GLU A 256 -18.25 14.14 -39.70
N LYS A 257 -18.83 13.76 -38.56
CA LYS A 257 -20.14 13.99 -37.93
C LYS A 257 -19.99 13.41 -36.52
N SER A 258 -20.41 14.15 -35.49
CA SER A 258 -20.43 13.68 -34.10
C SER A 258 -21.63 12.76 -33.89
N GLU A 259 -21.41 11.53 -33.45
CA GLU A 259 -22.47 10.61 -33.06
C GLU A 259 -22.14 9.93 -31.71
N GLU A 260 -22.99 10.26 -30.74
CA GLU A 260 -23.49 9.45 -29.62
C GLU A 260 -22.52 8.80 -28.60
N LEU A 261 -22.41 9.47 -27.44
CA LEU A 261 -22.17 8.85 -26.14
C LEU A 261 -23.44 8.10 -25.69
N ARG A 262 -23.40 6.76 -25.71
CA ARG A 262 -24.30 5.91 -24.91
C ARG A 262 -23.57 5.51 -23.63
N ILE A 263 -24.06 6.03 -22.50
CA ILE A 263 -23.74 5.52 -21.16
C ILE A 263 -24.65 4.32 -20.92
N VAL A 264 -24.07 3.13 -20.85
CA VAL A 264 -24.74 1.94 -20.33
C VAL A 264 -24.29 1.78 -18.89
N TYR A 265 -25.25 1.84 -17.96
CA TYR A 265 -25.07 1.33 -16.61
C TYR A 265 -25.24 -0.18 -16.66
N GLU A 266 -24.20 -0.92 -16.29
CA GLU A 266 -24.30 -2.34 -16.02
C GLU A 266 -24.07 -2.53 -14.51
N GLN A 267 -25.17 -2.86 -13.83
CA GLN A 267 -25.15 -3.46 -12.50
C GLN A 267 -24.91 -4.96 -12.70
N GLU A 268 -23.86 -5.50 -12.12
CA GLU A 268 -23.85 -6.93 -11.80
C GLU A 268 -23.34 -7.17 -10.39
N ASP A 269 -24.24 -7.80 -9.63
CA ASP A 269 -24.02 -8.54 -8.42
C ASP A 269 -22.89 -9.57 -8.58
N ALA A 270 -21.98 -9.60 -7.61
CA ALA A 270 -21.24 -10.81 -7.28
C ALA A 270 -21.03 -10.84 -5.76
N ALA A 271 -22.12 -11.14 -5.05
CA ALA A 271 -22.04 -11.87 -3.80
C ALA A 271 -21.43 -13.26 -4.07
N GLU A 272 -20.81 -13.83 -3.05
CA GLU A 272 -20.15 -15.14 -3.00
C GLU A 272 -18.72 -15.20 -3.53
N ARG A 273 -17.78 -15.12 -2.58
CA ARG A 273 -16.77 -16.16 -2.28
C ARG A 273 -15.65 -15.52 -1.48
N TYR A 274 -15.61 -15.73 -0.18
CA TYR A 274 -14.36 -15.94 0.58
C TYR A 274 -14.72 -16.62 1.92
N TYR A 275 -14.63 -17.95 1.90
CA TYR A 275 -14.07 -18.73 3.01
C TYR A 275 -12.56 -18.74 2.85
#